data_AF-A0A7S4JT04-F1
#
_entry.id   AF-A0A7S4JT04-F1
#
_cell.length_a   1.000
_cell.length_b   1.000
_cell.length_c   1.000
_cell.angle_alpha   90.00
_cell.angle_beta   90.00
_cell.angle_gamma   90.00
#
_symmetry.space_group_name_H-M   'P 1'
#
loop_
_entity.id
_entity.type
_entity.pdbx_description
1 polymer ?
#
loop_
_entity_poly.entity_id
_entity_poly.type
_entity_poly.pdbx_seq_one_letter_code
_entity_poly.pdbx_strand_id
1 'polypeptide(L)'
;LTNNDNNNNNNLQEAVIQPPNTCLNEWLMCHTFFIFDHIERIAAFNSDICTEATCPIMNAGKKYEYLWADGKKVKKPVKLAAPEYIRTFIFIFLSFFFLIFKLTTNRDIIGVV
;
A
#
# COMPACT_ATOMS: atom_id res chain seq x y z
N LEU A 1 9.34 8.88 42.85
CA LEU A 1 10.00 8.44 41.60
C LEU A 1 9.82 6.94 41.49
N THR A 2 9.49 6.46 40.29
CA THR A 2 9.14 5.10 39.86
C THR A 2 7.71 4.63 40.17
N ASN A 3 6.77 4.99 39.30
CA ASN A 3 5.83 4.02 38.73
C ASN A 3 5.93 4.16 37.21
N ASN A 4 6.24 3.03 36.59
CA ASN A 4 6.79 2.89 35.26
C ASN A 4 5.61 2.69 34.31
N ASP A 5 5.04 3.78 33.79
CA ASP A 5 3.99 3.75 32.76
C ASP A 5 4.59 3.40 31.39
N ASN A 6 5.17 2.20 31.27
CA ASN A 6 5.75 1.67 30.03
C ASN A 6 4.98 0.45 29.51
N ASN A 7 3.65 0.48 29.61
CA ASN A 7 2.78 -0.54 29.00
C ASN A 7 1.77 0.10 28.05
N ASN A 8 2.25 0.87 27.08
CA ASN A 8 1.53 1.08 25.82
C ASN A 8 1.91 -0.04 24.84
N ASN A 9 1.76 -1.30 25.27
CA ASN A 9 1.93 -2.45 24.39
C ASN A 9 0.67 -2.58 23.55
N ASN A 10 0.55 -1.70 22.56
CA ASN A 10 -0.45 -1.80 21.50
C ASN A 10 -0.23 -3.15 20.82
N ASN A 11 -1.08 -4.14 21.14
CA ASN A 11 -0.90 -5.50 20.70
C ASN A 11 -1.30 -5.61 19.20
N LEU A 12 -0.41 -5.14 18.31
CA LEU A 12 -0.64 -5.09 16.86
C LEU A 12 -1.03 -6.44 16.27
N GLN A 13 -0.64 -7.54 16.94
CA GLN A 13 -1.01 -8.89 16.55
C GLN A 13 -2.52 -9.13 16.61
N GLU A 14 -3.23 -8.52 17.56
CA GLU A 14 -4.69 -8.62 17.66
C GLU A 14 -5.39 -7.87 16.53
N ALA A 15 -4.82 -6.74 16.10
CA ALA A 15 -5.38 -5.93 15.01
C ALA A 15 -5.31 -6.61 13.63
N VAL A 16 -4.47 -7.65 13.48
CA VAL A 16 -4.37 -8.43 12.22
C VAL A 16 -5.42 -9.53 12.17
N ILE A 17 -5.96 -9.95 13.32
CA ILE A 17 -6.93 -11.04 13.40
C ILE A 17 -8.25 -10.58 12.79
N GLN A 18 -8.78 -11.40 11.89
CA GLN A 18 -10.10 -11.17 11.32
C GLN A 18 -11.18 -11.20 12.41
N PRO A 19 -12.04 -10.16 12.53
CA PRO A 19 -13.14 -10.15 13.49
C PRO A 19 -14.19 -11.22 13.18
N PRO A 20 -14.82 -11.81 14.21
CA PRO A 20 -15.91 -12.76 14.02
C PRO A 20 -17.07 -12.10 13.27
N ASN A 21 -17.70 -12.84 12.36
CA ASN A 21 -18.82 -12.40 11.52
C ASN A 21 -18.47 -11.40 10.39
N THR A 22 -17.19 -11.20 10.05
CA THR A 22 -16.78 -10.42 8.87
C THR A 22 -16.45 -11.33 7.68
N CYS A 23 -16.67 -10.85 6.45
CA CYS A 23 -16.22 -11.57 5.25
C CYS A 23 -14.69 -11.41 5.08
N LEU A 24 -13.99 -12.49 4.74
CA LEU A 24 -12.54 -12.47 4.55
C LEU A 24 -12.11 -11.48 3.45
N ASN A 25 -12.86 -11.42 2.34
CA ASN A 25 -12.54 -10.53 1.23
C ASN A 25 -12.70 -9.06 1.61
N GLU A 26 -13.70 -8.73 2.42
CA GLU A 26 -13.94 -7.37 2.92
C GLU A 26 -12.84 -6.96 3.90
N TRP A 27 -12.49 -7.86 4.83
CA TRP A 27 -11.37 -7.65 5.76
C TRP A 27 -10.05 -7.39 5.02
N LEU A 28 -9.70 -8.24 4.04
CA LEU A 28 -8.49 -8.09 3.23
C LEU A 28 -8.50 -6.80 2.40
N MET A 29 -9.66 -6.42 1.84
CA MET A 29 -9.80 -5.19 1.06
C MET A 29 -9.55 -3.95 1.94
N CYS A 30 -10.19 -3.88 3.12
CA CYS A 30 -9.97 -2.80 4.07
C CYS A 30 -8.50 -2.72 4.50
N HIS A 31 -7.88 -3.84 4.86
CA HIS A 31 -6.47 -3.87 5.27
C HIS A 31 -5.53 -3.41 4.16
N THR A 32 -5.77 -3.87 2.94
CA THR A 32 -4.98 -3.47 1.77
C THR A 32 -5.08 -1.97 1.54
N PHE A 33 -6.29 -1.40 1.66
CA PHE A 33 -6.51 0.04 1.52
C PHE A 33 -5.77 0.84 2.61
N PHE A 34 -5.85 0.42 3.88
CA PHE A 34 -5.13 1.07 4.98
C PHE A 34 -3.60 1.03 4.78
N ILE A 35 -3.05 -0.11 4.35
CA ILE A 35 -1.62 -0.25 4.07
C ILE A 35 -1.22 0.65 2.89
N PHE A 36 -2.05 0.71 1.86
CA PHE A 36 -1.79 1.54 0.69
C PHE A 36 -1.74 3.04 1.05
N ASP A 37 -2.74 3.53 1.77
CA ASP A 37 -2.79 4.91 2.27
C ASP A 37 -1.58 5.24 3.17
N HIS A 38 -1.11 4.28 3.96
CA HIS A 38 0.13 4.43 4.72
C HIS A 38 1.37 4.54 3.82
N ILE A 39 1.48 3.70 2.77
CA ILE A 39 2.57 3.76 1.79
C ILE A 39 2.57 5.09 1.04
N GLU A 40 1.40 5.58 0.60
CA GLU A 40 1.27 6.86 -0.09
C GLU A 40 1.81 8.01 0.76
N ARG A 41 1.46 8.06 2.05
CA ARG A 41 1.99 9.05 2.98
C ARG A 41 3.50 8.96 3.15
N ILE A 42 4.06 7.76 3.31
CA ILE A 42 5.52 7.59 3.43
C ILE A 42 6.23 8.05 2.15
N ALA A 43 5.67 7.71 0.99
CA ALA A 43 6.22 8.14 -0.30
C ALA A 43 6.18 9.66 -0.44
N ALA A 44 5.07 10.29 -0.04
CA ALA A 44 4.93 11.75 -0.04
C ALA A 44 5.94 12.42 0.91
N PHE A 45 6.11 11.89 2.12
CA PHE A 45 7.07 12.42 3.10
C PHE A 45 8.51 12.39 2.60
N ASN A 46 8.89 11.38 1.81
CA ASN A 46 10.24 11.24 1.27
C ASN A 46 10.40 11.82 -0.14
N SER A 47 9.39 12.50 -0.69
CA SER A 47 9.38 12.93 -2.09
C SER A 47 10.50 13.93 -2.43
N ASP A 48 10.93 14.75 -1.47
CA ASP A 48 12.03 15.71 -1.65
C ASP A 48 13.41 15.04 -1.65
N ILE A 49 13.54 13.89 -0.99
CA ILE A 49 14.81 13.17 -0.82
C ILE A 49 14.96 12.10 -1.91
N CYS A 50 13.88 11.40 -2.24
CA CYS A 50 13.83 10.31 -3.21
C CYS A 50 13.47 10.86 -4.59
N THR A 51 14.48 11.35 -5.31
CA THR A 51 14.38 11.84 -6.69
C THR A 51 15.03 10.84 -7.64
N GLU A 52 14.85 11.02 -8.96
CA GLU A 52 15.52 10.17 -9.96
C GLU A 52 17.06 10.24 -9.87
N ALA A 53 17.60 11.37 -9.40
CA ALA A 53 19.04 11.56 -9.23
C ALA A 53 19.59 10.84 -7.99
N THR A 54 18.85 10.86 -6.88
CA THR A 54 19.28 10.23 -5.62
C THR A 54 18.93 8.75 -5.55
N CYS A 55 17.84 8.33 -6.20
CA CYS A 55 17.34 6.96 -6.22
C CYS A 55 17.04 6.49 -7.66
N PRO A 56 18.08 6.32 -8.51
CA PRO A 56 17.92 5.98 -9.94
C PRO A 56 17.43 4.55 -10.18
N ILE A 57 17.49 3.69 -9.17
CA ILE A 57 17.01 2.30 -9.23
C ILE A 57 16.19 1.99 -7.98
N MET A 58 15.04 1.33 -8.16
CA MET A 58 14.26 0.80 -7.04
C MET A 58 14.99 -0.41 -6.43
N ASN A 59 15.49 -0.26 -5.20
CA ASN A 59 16.25 -1.32 -4.51
C ASN A 59 15.91 -1.36 -3.01
N ALA A 60 16.08 -2.54 -2.40
CA ALA A 60 16.07 -2.71 -0.95
C ALA A 60 17.50 -3.02 -0.49
N GLY A 61 18.29 -1.96 -0.33
CA GLY A 61 19.71 -2.06 -0.01
C GLY A 61 20.51 -2.65 -1.17
N LYS A 62 21.70 -3.16 -0.88
CA LYS A 62 22.66 -3.61 -1.91
C LYS A 62 22.31 -4.95 -2.57
N LYS A 63 21.38 -5.71 -1.99
CA LYS A 63 21.15 -7.12 -2.36
C LYS A 63 19.96 -7.32 -3.30
N TYR A 64 18.96 -6.46 -3.23
CA TYR A 64 17.70 -6.66 -3.96
C TYR A 64 17.40 -5.45 -4.83
N GLU A 65 17.26 -5.71 -6.14
CA GLU A 65 16.79 -4.75 -7.12
C GLU A 65 15.37 -5.15 -7.55
N TYR A 66 14.45 -4.18 -7.56
CA TYR A 66 13.07 -4.38 -7.99
C TYR A 66 12.91 -3.89 -9.43
N LEU A 67 12.35 -4.76 -10.26
CA LEU A 67 12.03 -4.47 -11.65
C LEU A 67 10.52 -4.40 -11.82
N TRP A 68 10.05 -3.46 -12.64
CA TRP A 68 8.63 -3.28 -12.89
C TRP A 68 8.17 -4.13 -14.07
N ALA A 69 7.07 -4.88 -13.90
CA ALA A 69 6.38 -5.55 -14.99
C ALA A 69 4.87 -5.61 -14.67
N ASP A 70 4.04 -5.05 -15.56
CA ASP A 70 2.57 -5.09 -15.45
C ASP A 70 1.96 -6.26 -16.22
N GLY A 71 2.77 -7.04 -16.97
CA GLY A 71 2.32 -8.19 -17.76
C GLY A 71 1.42 -7.86 -18.97
N LYS A 72 0.78 -6.67 -18.97
CA LYS A 72 -0.06 -6.15 -20.05
C LYS A 72 0.74 -5.22 -20.97
N LYS A 73 1.10 -4.02 -20.48
CA LYS A 73 1.85 -3.01 -21.24
C LYS A 73 3.36 -3.30 -21.25
N VAL A 74 3.87 -3.80 -20.14
CA VAL A 74 5.30 -4.07 -19.95
C VAL A 74 5.48 -5.58 -19.79
N LYS A 75 5.80 -6.25 -20.90
CA LYS A 75 6.01 -7.72 -20.95
C LYS A 75 7.41 -8.15 -20.49
N LYS A 76 8.39 -7.24 -20.55
CA LYS A 76 9.76 -7.47 -20.07
C LYS A 76 9.99 -6.60 -18.83
N PRO A 77 10.57 -7.14 -17.75
CA PRO A 77 10.83 -6.36 -16.55
C PRO A 77 11.75 -5.18 -16.88
N VAL A 78 11.30 -3.96 -16.56
CA VAL A 78 12.06 -2.72 -16.81
C VAL A 78 12.60 -2.18 -15.50
N LYS A 79 13.80 -1.59 -15.57
CA LYS A 79 14.38 -0.82 -14.46
C LYS A 79 13.70 0.54 -14.44
N LEU A 80 13.09 0.89 -13.33
CA LEU A 80 12.54 2.21 -13.07
C LEU A 80 13.26 2.84 -11.88
N ALA A 81 13.34 4.15 -11.89
CA ALA A 81 13.76 4.90 -10.71
C ALA A 81 12.77 4.63 -9.56
N ALA A 82 13.25 4.68 -8.32
CA ALA A 82 12.41 4.44 -7.15
C ALA A 82 11.14 5.33 -7.10
N PRO A 83 11.20 6.66 -7.34
CA PRO A 83 10.00 7.49 -7.32
C PRO A 83 9.03 7.16 -8.46
N GLU A 84 9.54 6.80 -9.64
CA GLU A 84 8.72 6.43 -10.79
C GLU A 84 8.02 5.09 -10.59
N TYR A 85 8.72 4.12 -9.98
CA TYR A 85 8.16 2.82 -9.61
C TYR A 85 6.96 3.00 -8.67
N ILE A 86 7.14 3.74 -7.57
CA ILE A 86 6.10 3.97 -6.57
C ILE A 86 4.91 4.73 -7.19
N ARG A 87 5.19 5.75 -8.00
CA ARG A 87 4.16 6.51 -8.71
C ARG A 87 3.34 5.61 -9.64
N THR A 88 3.99 4.75 -10.41
CA THR A 88 3.32 3.80 -11.32
C THR A 88 2.44 2.83 -10.55
N PHE A 89 2.93 2.31 -9.42
CA PHE A 89 2.17 1.45 -8.51
C PHE A 89 0.90 2.15 -7.99
N ILE A 90 1.04 3.38 -7.48
CA ILE A 90 -0.07 4.18 -6.95
C ILE A 90 -1.14 4.42 -8.03
N PHE A 91 -0.74 4.84 -9.24
CA PHE A 91 -1.70 5.07 -10.31
C PHE A 91 -2.50 3.83 -10.70
N ILE A 92 -1.83 2.67 -10.75
CA ILE A 92 -2.49 1.41 -11.07
C ILE A 92 -3.44 1.02 -9.93
N PHE A 93 -2.98 1.09 -8.69
CA PHE A 93 -3.83 0.77 -7.53
C PHE A 93 -5.07 1.64 -7.49
N LEU A 94 -4.93 2.96 -7.62
CA LEU A 94 -6.07 3.88 -7.67
C LEU A 94 -7.00 3.55 -8.83
N SER A 95 -6.46 3.29 -10.03
CA SER A 95 -7.30 2.90 -11.18
C SER A 95 -8.08 1.61 -10.93
N PHE A 96 -7.48 0.61 -10.30
CA PHE A 96 -8.18 -0.63 -9.93
C PHE A 96 -9.20 -0.39 -8.81
N PHE A 97 -8.85 0.39 -7.80
CA PHE A 97 -9.75 0.73 -6.70
C PHE A 97 -10.98 1.49 -7.18
N PHE A 98 -10.81 2.50 -8.04
CA PHE A 98 -11.93 3.20 -8.68
C PHE A 98 -12.80 2.26 -9.52
N LEU A 99 -12.21 1.29 -10.21
CA LEU A 99 -12.97 0.29 -10.97
C LEU A 99 -13.77 -0.63 -10.04
N ILE A 100 -13.14 -1.15 -8.98
CA ILE A 100 -13.82 -1.97 -7.97
C ILE A 100 -14.94 -1.18 -7.32
N PHE A 101 -14.70 0.06 -6.90
CA PHE A 101 -15.73 0.95 -6.37
C PHE A 101 -16.87 1.14 -7.38
N LYS A 102 -16.57 1.42 -8.65
CA LYS A 102 -17.61 1.56 -9.69
C LYS A 102 -18.40 0.27 -9.95
N LEU A 103 -17.79 -0.90 -9.73
CA LEU A 103 -18.44 -2.21 -9.83
C LEU A 103 -19.27 -2.54 -8.58
N THR A 104 -18.83 -2.13 -7.39
CA THR A 104 -19.54 -2.36 -6.12
C THR A 104 -20.66 -1.34 -5.88
N THR A 105 -20.51 -0.08 -6.28
CA THR A 105 -21.59 0.93 -6.18
C THR A 105 -22.79 0.59 -7.07
N ASN A 106 -22.62 -0.19 -8.14
CA ASN A 106 -23.71 -0.69 -8.98
C ASN A 106 -24.42 -1.93 -8.42
N ARG A 107 -23.93 -2.50 -7.31
CA ARG A 107 -24.56 -3.61 -6.58
C ARG A 107 -24.58 -3.27 -5.09
N ASP A 108 -25.64 -2.57 -4.68
CA ASP A 108 -26.13 -2.49 -3.30
C ASP A 108 -25.08 -2.19 -2.22
N ILE A 109 -24.96 -0.92 -1.78
CA ILE A 109 -24.73 -0.47 -0.39
C ILE A 109 -24.68 1.08 -0.40
N ILE A 110 -25.87 1.68 -0.30
CA ILE A 110 -26.09 2.73 0.70
C ILE A 110 -26.51 1.92 1.92
N GLY A 111 -25.63 1.78 2.92
CA GLY A 111 -25.98 0.96 4.08
C GLY A 111 -24.86 0.41 4.96
N VAL A 112 -23.60 0.84 4.85
CA VAL A 112 -22.64 0.85 5.97
C VAL A 112 -21.58 1.93 5.68
N VAL A 113 -21.95 3.19 5.90
CA VAL A 113 -21.20 4.24 6.64
C VAL A 113 -22.25 5.28 7.03
#